data_AF-A0A6L3V6A4-F1
#
_entry.id   AF-A0A6L3V6A4-F1
#
_cell.length_a   1.000
_cell.length_b   1.000
_cell.length_c   1.000
_cell.angle_alpha   90.00
_cell.angle_beta   90.00
_cell.angle_gamma   90.00
#
_symmetry.space_group_name_H-M   'P 1'
#
loop_
_entity.id
_entity.type
_entity.pdbx_description
1 polymer ?
#
loop_
_entity_poly.entity_id
_entity_poly.type
_entity_poly.pdbx_seq_one_letter_code
_entity_poly.pdbx_strand_id
1 'polypeptide(L)'
;MELKARRSELIEVAKGERPADLYIKGGTVINVYSQEFLEQNVAIYKDCIAYVGNIEASIGENTKVIDAKGMYISPGFIESHAHPWVIYNPVSITRKVLPFGTTTSINDNLFFHLNMGANRFKELIMDLKSLPGNFLWLVRLVSQADFPGEREWYNQKEIQELLNLDEVVGTAEVTRWPLIYKADPQLLETMDYAKKIGKISDGHTSGCSYERLNAIVASGVNACHEAITAKEALDRLRLGLWTTLRNSSLRPDLPEIVKLITEGSVNTSRIIMTTDGPHPAFIEKEGYADGLVRQAVELGVPVLNAIQMVTINPATYLRLDDYVGGIAPGRKADILLLPDLVQFRPELVIAGGEVVAENGKLLTSLPEINWKKYIHRKPFTIPKSVLKKPELYQYPHTSSNNPVPVIHFRSNVITQRKDTVLPSKNGFADLSGHDSLLQAVLIERNGEWIAKGIIERFATNLDGMASTYNTTTELLVIGRRSESMAKAASRVHEIGGGIVIVDGEEIVLEIPLPFTGMMTASNSFDEALEFHNQLLSVLQERGFPFHDILYTLLFLTCDNLPGLRLVPYGLYDVKEDEFLQSSTPLKSLTFS
;
A
#
# COMPACT_ATOMS: atom_id res chain seq x y z
N MET A 1 -18.08 14.32 6.32
CA MET A 1 -16.92 15.22 6.54
C MET A 1 -17.42 16.62 6.83
N GLU A 2 -17.05 17.19 7.97
CA GLU A 2 -17.53 18.49 8.46
C GLU A 2 -16.38 19.52 8.43
N LEU A 3 -16.68 20.75 7.98
CA LEU A 3 -15.75 21.88 7.96
C LEU A 3 -15.96 22.74 9.20
N LYS A 4 -14.87 23.32 9.74
CA LYS A 4 -14.91 24.20 10.92
C LYS A 4 -15.51 25.57 10.60
N ALA A 5 -15.36 26.06 9.37
CA ALA A 5 -15.94 27.32 8.94
C ALA A 5 -17.44 27.23 8.67
N ARG A 6 -18.22 28.15 9.22
CA ARG A 6 -19.65 28.29 8.89
C ARG A 6 -19.79 29.04 7.57
N ARG A 7 -20.78 28.66 6.75
CA ARG A 7 -21.05 29.32 5.46
C ARG A 7 -21.24 30.83 5.57
N SER A 8 -21.91 31.32 6.62
CA SER A 8 -22.09 32.75 6.86
C SER A 8 -20.75 33.48 7.04
N GLU A 9 -19.81 32.87 7.77
CA GLU A 9 -18.48 33.43 7.99
C GLU A 9 -17.67 33.49 6.70
N LEU A 10 -17.74 32.44 5.87
CA LEU A 10 -17.10 32.43 4.56
C LEU A 10 -17.65 33.52 3.64
N ILE A 11 -18.96 33.74 3.65
CA ILE A 11 -19.60 34.82 2.88
C ILE A 11 -19.10 36.19 3.36
N GLU A 12 -19.03 36.42 4.67
CA GLU A 12 -18.52 37.66 5.25
C GLU A 12 -17.06 37.93 4.84
N VAL A 13 -16.19 36.90 4.88
CA VAL A 13 -14.79 37.03 4.42
C VAL A 13 -14.72 37.30 2.93
N ALA A 14 -15.49 36.58 2.12
CA ALA A 14 -15.52 36.75 0.67
C ALA A 14 -16.00 38.16 0.24
N LYS A 15 -16.86 38.79 1.05
CA LYS A 15 -17.32 40.18 0.85
C LYS A 15 -16.36 41.23 1.41
N GLY A 16 -15.33 40.83 2.16
CA GLY A 16 -14.44 41.75 2.88
C GLY A 16 -15.06 42.36 4.15
N GLU A 17 -16.17 41.80 4.64
CA GLU A 17 -16.85 42.23 5.88
C GLU A 17 -16.19 41.63 7.13
N ARG A 18 -15.41 40.55 6.96
CA ARG A 18 -14.62 39.88 8.00
C ARG A 18 -13.19 39.67 7.51
N PRO A 19 -12.16 39.84 8.35
CA PRO A 19 -10.79 39.54 7.96
C PRO A 19 -10.56 38.03 7.79
N ALA A 20 -9.68 37.67 6.85
CA ALA A 20 -9.22 36.29 6.67
C ALA A 20 -8.27 35.87 7.80
N ASP A 21 -8.14 34.56 8.06
CA ASP A 21 -7.14 34.04 9.00
C ASP A 21 -5.77 33.93 8.31
N LEU A 22 -5.78 33.53 7.04
CA LEU A 22 -4.59 33.44 6.20
C LEU A 22 -4.91 33.98 4.80
N TYR A 23 -3.97 34.75 4.23
CA TYR A 23 -4.13 35.40 2.94
C TYR A 23 -2.88 35.17 2.09
N ILE A 24 -3.05 34.50 0.96
CA ILE A 24 -2.01 34.28 -0.04
C ILE A 24 -2.12 35.41 -1.06
N LYS A 25 -1.15 36.31 -1.04
CA LYS A 25 -1.09 37.51 -1.86
C LYS A 25 -0.23 37.23 -3.10
N GLY A 26 -0.82 37.47 -4.27
CA GLY A 26 -0.20 37.17 -5.55
C GLY A 26 -0.05 35.67 -5.81
N GLY A 27 0.69 35.34 -6.87
CA GLY A 27 0.90 33.97 -7.34
C GLY A 27 -0.05 33.57 -8.47
N THR A 28 0.23 32.41 -9.04
CA THR A 28 -0.49 31.87 -10.19
C THR A 28 -1.34 30.67 -9.75
N VAL A 29 -2.64 30.87 -9.58
CA VAL A 29 -3.59 29.80 -9.27
C VAL A 29 -3.67 28.84 -10.44
N ILE A 30 -3.41 27.56 -10.16
CA ILE A 30 -3.62 26.46 -11.10
C ILE A 30 -5.10 26.10 -11.03
N ASN A 31 -5.90 26.67 -11.93
CA ASN A 31 -7.33 26.41 -11.97
C ASN A 31 -7.59 25.08 -12.67
N VAL A 32 -7.70 24.02 -11.86
CA VAL A 32 -7.98 22.65 -12.31
C VAL A 32 -9.39 22.45 -12.90
N TYR A 33 -10.27 23.44 -12.79
CA TYR A 33 -11.63 23.37 -13.35
C TYR A 33 -11.68 23.92 -14.78
N SER A 34 -11.10 25.10 -15.01
CA SER A 34 -11.05 25.73 -16.34
C SER A 34 -9.80 25.38 -17.15
N GLN A 35 -8.82 24.70 -16.54
CA GLN A 35 -7.52 24.37 -17.12
C GLN A 35 -6.72 25.61 -17.52
N GLU A 36 -6.62 26.56 -16.58
CA GLU A 36 -5.93 27.84 -16.78
C GLU A 36 -4.98 28.15 -15.63
N PHE A 37 -3.99 29.00 -15.93
CA PHE A 37 -3.11 29.63 -14.95
C PHE A 37 -3.58 31.07 -14.75
N LEU A 38 -3.99 31.43 -13.54
CA LEU A 38 -4.62 32.73 -13.25
C LEU A 38 -3.86 33.45 -12.14
N GLU A 39 -3.41 34.68 -12.39
CA GLU A 39 -2.85 35.53 -11.33
C GLU A 39 -3.96 35.99 -10.39
N GLN A 40 -4.01 35.41 -9.19
CA GLN A 40 -5.09 35.64 -8.23
C GLN A 40 -4.59 35.53 -6.79
N ASN A 41 -5.26 36.22 -5.88
CA ASN A 41 -5.08 36.05 -4.46
C ASN A 41 -6.02 34.97 -3.92
N VAL A 42 -5.67 34.37 -2.78
CA VAL A 42 -6.49 33.38 -2.09
C VAL A 42 -6.66 33.77 -0.62
N ALA A 43 -7.89 33.91 -0.15
CA ALA A 43 -8.19 34.13 1.26
C ALA A 43 -8.73 32.86 1.90
N ILE A 44 -8.22 32.53 3.08
CA ILE A 44 -8.56 31.36 3.86
C ILE A 44 -9.13 31.81 5.20
N TYR A 45 -10.20 31.15 5.62
CA TYR A 45 -10.82 31.35 6.93
C TYR A 45 -11.04 29.99 7.60
N LYS A 46 -10.49 29.83 8.81
CA LYS A 46 -10.35 28.56 9.49
C LYS A 46 -9.74 27.51 8.55
N ASP A 47 -10.51 26.49 8.19
CA ASP A 47 -10.08 25.36 7.37
C ASP A 47 -10.51 25.44 5.91
N CYS A 48 -11.08 26.56 5.47
CA CYS A 48 -11.71 26.70 4.16
C CYS A 48 -11.14 27.86 3.36
N ILE A 49 -11.10 27.69 2.04
CA ILE A 49 -10.91 28.78 1.10
C ILE A 49 -12.19 29.62 1.10
N ALA A 50 -12.07 30.91 1.40
CA ALA A 50 -13.19 31.85 1.42
C ALA A 50 -13.30 32.66 0.12
N TYR A 51 -12.16 33.02 -0.49
CA TYR A 51 -12.11 33.87 -1.67
C TYR A 51 -10.96 33.47 -2.60
N VAL A 52 -11.19 33.58 -3.90
CA VAL A 52 -10.17 33.46 -4.96
C VAL A 52 -10.43 34.57 -5.97
N GLY A 53 -9.45 35.43 -6.22
CA GLY A 53 -9.61 36.53 -7.19
C GLY A 53 -8.63 37.68 -6.99
N ASN A 54 -8.86 38.77 -7.73
CA ASN A 54 -7.90 39.87 -7.86
C ASN A 54 -8.04 40.96 -6.80
N ILE A 55 -9.18 40.98 -6.09
CA ILE A 55 -9.44 41.99 -5.06
C ILE A 55 -8.66 41.58 -3.82
N GLU A 56 -8.03 42.57 -3.18
CA GLU A 56 -7.38 42.35 -1.89
C GLU A 56 -8.45 42.09 -0.82
N ALA A 57 -8.36 40.94 -0.16
CA ALA A 57 -9.28 40.58 0.91
C ALA A 57 -9.09 41.53 2.11
N SER A 58 -10.07 41.57 3.02
CA SER A 58 -9.89 42.27 4.29
C SER A 58 -8.76 41.61 5.10
N ILE A 59 -7.70 42.36 5.40
CA ILE A 59 -6.57 41.92 6.21
C ILE A 59 -6.72 42.55 7.61
N GLY A 60 -6.84 41.71 8.63
CA GLY A 60 -6.87 42.12 10.03
C GLY A 60 -5.49 42.01 10.69
N GLU A 61 -5.37 42.50 11.92
CA GLU A 61 -4.10 42.46 12.69
C GLU A 61 -3.55 41.03 12.90
N ASN A 62 -4.43 40.03 12.92
CA ASN A 62 -4.07 38.63 13.13
C ASN A 62 -3.99 37.81 11.82
N THR A 63 -4.26 38.43 10.67
CA THR A 63 -4.22 37.73 9.37
C THR A 63 -2.76 37.41 9.01
N LYS A 64 -2.46 36.13 8.82
CA LYS A 64 -1.15 35.70 8.28
C LYS A 64 -1.12 35.97 6.78
N VAL A 65 -0.17 36.78 6.31
CA VAL A 65 -0.01 37.08 4.87
C VAL A 65 1.17 36.32 4.32
N ILE A 66 0.95 35.57 3.23
CA ILE A 66 1.99 34.86 2.47
C ILE A 66 2.13 35.56 1.11
N ASP A 67 3.34 36.00 0.75
CA ASP A 67 3.64 36.48 -0.60
C ASP A 67 3.96 35.28 -1.50
N ALA A 68 3.12 35.05 -2.51
CA ALA A 68 3.29 33.95 -3.46
C ALA A 68 3.67 34.46 -4.87
N LYS A 69 4.17 35.70 -5.00
CA LYS A 69 4.57 36.24 -6.29
C LYS A 69 5.63 35.35 -6.97
N GLY A 70 5.36 34.97 -8.22
CA GLY A 70 6.22 34.09 -9.00
C GLY A 70 6.07 32.60 -8.69
N MET A 71 5.23 32.24 -7.70
CA MET A 71 4.90 30.86 -7.37
C MET A 71 3.58 30.43 -8.02
N TYR A 72 3.36 29.12 -8.07
CA TYR A 72 2.11 28.51 -8.47
C TYR A 72 1.33 28.02 -7.25
N ILE A 73 0.03 28.29 -7.22
CA ILE A 73 -0.88 27.89 -6.16
C ILE A 73 -1.67 26.68 -6.66
N SER A 74 -1.30 25.49 -6.20
CA SER A 74 -1.92 24.21 -6.58
C SER A 74 -2.83 23.70 -5.46
N PRO A 75 -3.91 22.96 -5.77
CA PRO A 75 -4.54 22.11 -4.76
C PRO A 75 -3.53 21.10 -4.20
N GLY A 76 -3.72 20.71 -2.94
CA GLY A 76 -2.97 19.60 -2.34
C GLY A 76 -3.16 18.30 -3.11
N PHE A 77 -2.09 17.51 -3.23
CA PHE A 77 -2.11 16.25 -3.96
C PHE A 77 -2.86 15.16 -3.18
N ILE A 78 -3.51 14.28 -3.93
CA ILE A 78 -4.33 13.18 -3.46
C ILE A 78 -3.70 11.87 -3.94
N GLU A 79 -3.25 11.05 -2.98
CA GLU A 79 -2.97 9.64 -3.23
C GLU A 79 -4.29 8.86 -3.18
N SER A 80 -4.72 8.33 -4.32
CA SER A 80 -6.06 7.78 -4.53
C SER A 80 -6.23 6.32 -4.08
N HIS A 81 -5.12 5.60 -3.87
CA HIS A 81 -5.10 4.26 -3.30
C HIS A 81 -3.72 3.99 -2.68
N ALA A 82 -3.69 3.64 -1.39
CA ALA A 82 -2.45 3.51 -0.63
C ALA A 82 -2.45 2.29 0.30
N HIS A 83 -1.26 1.78 0.57
CA HIS A 83 -0.99 0.77 1.59
C HIS A 83 -0.07 1.34 2.69
N PRO A 84 -0.61 1.89 3.80
CA PRO A 84 0.19 2.59 4.81
C PRO A 84 0.83 1.61 5.83
N TRP A 85 1.36 0.49 5.37
CA TRP A 85 1.91 -0.60 6.21
C TRP A 85 3.14 -1.30 5.60
N VAL A 86 3.72 -0.76 4.52
CA VAL A 86 4.90 -1.34 3.82
C VAL A 86 6.16 -1.03 4.62
N ILE A 87 6.37 -1.76 5.72
CA ILE A 87 7.37 -1.56 6.79
C ILE A 87 7.22 -0.25 7.58
N TYR A 88 6.80 0.84 6.96
CA TYR A 88 6.34 2.07 7.60
C TYR A 88 4.89 1.93 8.09
N ASN A 89 4.44 2.90 8.89
CA ASN A 89 3.07 3.01 9.40
C ASN A 89 2.41 4.35 8.98
N PRO A 90 1.10 4.53 9.19
CA PRO A 90 0.36 5.75 8.84
C PRO A 90 0.99 7.07 9.30
N VAL A 91 1.60 7.10 10.50
CA VAL A 91 2.22 8.31 11.05
C VAL A 91 3.54 8.62 10.33
N SER A 92 4.41 7.61 10.21
CA SER A 92 5.70 7.76 9.55
C SER A 92 5.57 8.10 8.07
N ILE A 93 4.62 7.51 7.33
CA ILE A 93 4.41 7.88 5.92
C ILE A 93 3.88 9.31 5.79
N THR A 94 2.93 9.73 6.64
CA THR A 94 2.44 11.12 6.68
C THR A 94 3.59 12.10 6.91
N ARG A 95 4.50 11.79 7.85
CA ARG A 95 5.71 12.59 8.11
C ARG A 95 6.54 12.79 6.84
N LYS A 96 6.67 11.75 6.01
CA LYS A 96 7.47 11.78 4.79
C LYS A 96 6.80 12.54 3.66
N VAL A 97 5.51 12.29 3.41
CA VAL A 97 4.86 12.71 2.15
C VAL A 97 4.12 14.06 2.25
N LEU A 98 3.64 14.42 3.44
CA LEU A 98 2.92 15.68 3.64
C LEU A 98 3.79 16.92 3.33
N PRO A 99 5.07 16.99 3.76
CA PRO A 99 5.94 18.11 3.41
C PRO A 99 6.22 18.26 1.91
N PHE A 100 5.92 17.23 1.11
CA PHE A 100 6.03 17.25 -0.35
C PHE A 100 4.68 17.39 -1.06
N GLY A 101 3.62 17.70 -0.31
CA GLY A 101 2.35 18.15 -0.85
C GLY A 101 1.26 17.10 -0.99
N THR A 102 1.47 15.86 -0.54
CA THR A 102 0.37 14.90 -0.42
C THR A 102 -0.45 15.23 0.82
N THR A 103 -1.54 15.96 0.65
CA THR A 103 -2.43 16.39 1.75
C THR A 103 -3.58 15.42 1.99
N THR A 104 -3.89 14.54 1.02
CA THR A 104 -4.93 13.52 1.14
C THR A 104 -4.38 12.16 0.76
N SER A 105 -4.64 11.15 1.58
CA SER A 105 -4.33 9.75 1.29
C SER A 105 -5.55 8.87 1.51
N ILE A 106 -5.82 7.99 0.54
CA ILE A 106 -6.90 7.01 0.57
C ILE A 106 -6.31 5.63 0.81
N ASN A 107 -6.54 5.07 1.99
CA ASN A 107 -5.77 3.92 2.46
C ASN A 107 -6.61 2.65 2.49
N ASP A 108 -6.06 1.58 1.95
CA ASP A 108 -6.62 0.24 2.06
C ASP A 108 -6.37 -0.33 3.47
N ASN A 109 -7.44 -0.78 4.13
CA ASN A 109 -7.37 -1.29 5.49
C ASN A 109 -6.91 -2.75 5.64
N LEU A 110 -6.54 -3.45 4.57
CA LEU A 110 -6.26 -4.91 4.53
C LEU A 110 -5.58 -5.45 5.78
N PHE A 111 -4.35 -5.03 6.06
CA PHE A 111 -3.58 -5.60 7.17
C PHE A 111 -4.10 -5.16 8.53
N PHE A 112 -4.76 -4.01 8.63
CA PHE A 112 -5.40 -3.60 9.86
C PHE A 112 -6.61 -4.50 10.13
N HIS A 113 -7.55 -4.60 9.19
CA HIS A 113 -8.75 -5.44 9.35
C HIS A 113 -8.38 -6.90 9.59
N LEU A 114 -7.46 -7.46 8.81
CA LEU A 114 -6.99 -8.84 8.97
C LEU A 114 -6.47 -9.14 10.39
N ASN A 115 -5.82 -8.18 11.04
CA ASN A 115 -5.15 -8.41 12.33
C ASN A 115 -5.85 -7.84 13.55
N MET A 116 -6.80 -6.90 13.39
CA MET A 116 -7.48 -6.25 14.51
C MET A 116 -9.01 -6.31 14.45
N GLY A 117 -9.58 -6.68 13.30
CA GLY A 117 -11.02 -6.69 13.05
C GLY A 117 -11.63 -5.29 12.99
N ALA A 118 -12.93 -5.21 12.66
CA ALA A 118 -13.62 -3.95 12.40
C ALA A 118 -13.65 -3.00 13.61
N ASN A 119 -13.94 -3.52 14.81
CA ASN A 119 -14.12 -2.70 16.01
C ASN A 119 -12.85 -1.94 16.41
N ARG A 120 -11.70 -2.61 16.42
CA ARG A 120 -10.42 -1.94 16.75
C ARG A 120 -9.92 -1.08 15.61
N PHE A 121 -10.22 -1.44 14.36
CA PHE A 121 -9.90 -0.60 13.23
C PHE A 121 -10.66 0.73 13.30
N LYS A 122 -11.93 0.71 13.73
CA LYS A 122 -12.69 1.93 14.02
C LYS A 122 -12.02 2.78 15.11
N GLU A 123 -11.49 2.19 16.18
CA GLU A 123 -10.72 2.93 17.19
C GLU A 123 -9.44 3.54 16.60
N LEU A 124 -8.70 2.80 15.78
CA LEU A 124 -7.49 3.29 15.12
C LEU A 124 -7.79 4.50 14.22
N ILE A 125 -8.88 4.45 13.44
CA ILE A 125 -9.32 5.59 12.61
C ILE A 125 -9.49 6.83 13.47
N MET A 126 -10.14 6.72 14.63
CA MET A 126 -10.40 7.87 15.52
C MET A 126 -9.09 8.48 16.05
N ASP A 127 -8.14 7.63 16.44
CA ASP A 127 -6.84 8.10 16.95
C ASP A 127 -6.01 8.76 15.82
N LEU A 128 -6.11 8.26 14.58
CA LEU A 128 -5.45 8.82 13.40
C LEU A 128 -6.10 10.10 12.84
N LYS A 129 -7.32 10.46 13.23
CA LYS A 129 -7.96 11.75 12.80
C LYS A 129 -7.16 12.98 13.21
N SER A 130 -6.29 12.84 14.20
CA SER A 130 -5.41 13.91 14.68
C SER A 130 -4.22 14.19 13.76
N LEU A 131 -3.97 13.34 12.75
CA LEU A 131 -2.93 13.60 11.75
C LEU A 131 -3.27 14.87 10.94
N PRO A 132 -2.26 15.68 10.58
CA PRO A 132 -2.44 16.78 9.64
C PRO A 132 -2.76 16.23 8.24
N GLY A 133 -3.66 16.92 7.52
CA GLY A 133 -4.17 16.47 6.21
C GLY A 133 -5.45 15.63 6.33
N ASN A 134 -5.73 14.85 5.28
CA ASN A 134 -6.90 13.97 5.19
C ASN A 134 -6.43 12.51 5.09
N PHE A 135 -6.70 11.73 6.13
CA PHE A 135 -6.36 10.31 6.15
C PHE A 135 -7.64 9.47 6.09
N LEU A 136 -8.01 9.12 4.87
CA LEU A 136 -9.27 8.43 4.56
C LEU A 136 -9.00 6.97 4.21
N TRP A 137 -10.06 6.17 4.18
CA TRP A 137 -9.96 4.71 4.15
C TRP A 137 -10.89 4.05 3.13
N LEU A 138 -10.43 2.93 2.61
CA LEU A 138 -11.21 1.94 1.89
C LEU A 138 -11.27 0.67 2.73
N VAL A 139 -12.43 0.00 2.74
CA VAL A 139 -12.65 -1.20 3.55
C VAL A 139 -12.63 -2.45 2.69
N ARG A 140 -11.77 -3.41 3.05
CA ARG A 140 -11.72 -4.72 2.41
C ARG A 140 -13.00 -5.50 2.64
N LEU A 141 -13.46 -6.14 1.57
CA LEU A 141 -14.62 -7.04 1.60
C LEU A 141 -14.22 -8.49 1.84
N VAL A 142 -12.96 -8.80 1.58
CA VAL A 142 -12.34 -10.11 1.66
C VAL A 142 -10.84 -9.93 1.91
N SER A 143 -10.21 -10.96 2.46
CA SER A 143 -8.76 -11.07 2.56
C SER A 143 -8.13 -11.24 1.18
N GLN A 144 -6.81 -11.01 1.14
CA GLN A 144 -5.99 -11.24 -0.04
C GLN A 144 -5.79 -12.72 -0.35
N ALA A 145 -5.78 -13.56 0.69
CA ALA A 145 -5.70 -15.02 0.61
C ALA A 145 -6.78 -15.68 1.48
N ASP A 146 -7.27 -16.85 1.06
CA ASP A 146 -8.32 -17.60 1.75
C ASP A 146 -7.83 -18.21 3.07
N PHE A 147 -8.71 -18.25 4.08
CA PHE A 147 -8.44 -18.88 5.37
C PHE A 147 -9.72 -19.34 6.11
N PRO A 148 -9.63 -20.35 7.01
CA PRO A 148 -10.79 -20.82 7.76
C PRO A 148 -11.41 -19.72 8.62
N GLY A 149 -12.70 -19.45 8.45
CA GLY A 149 -13.42 -18.42 9.20
C GLY A 149 -13.39 -17.01 8.60
N GLU A 150 -12.88 -16.87 7.36
CA GLU A 150 -12.81 -15.57 6.69
C GLU A 150 -14.17 -14.89 6.57
N ARG A 151 -15.22 -15.63 6.19
CA ARG A 151 -16.56 -15.05 5.95
C ARG A 151 -17.16 -14.43 7.20
N GLU A 152 -16.91 -15.05 8.35
CA GLU A 152 -17.27 -14.52 9.66
C GLU A 152 -16.43 -13.30 10.02
N TRP A 153 -15.14 -13.30 9.69
CA TRP A 153 -14.20 -12.18 9.94
C TRP A 153 -14.47 -10.94 9.06
N TYR A 154 -14.97 -11.16 7.84
CA TYR A 154 -15.38 -10.14 6.88
C TYR A 154 -16.91 -10.13 6.73
N ASN A 155 -17.64 -10.26 7.84
CA ASN A 155 -19.09 -10.29 7.79
C ASN A 155 -19.67 -8.94 7.35
N GLN A 156 -20.79 -9.00 6.65
CA GLN A 156 -21.43 -7.84 6.03
C GLN A 156 -21.82 -6.76 7.06
N LYS A 157 -22.28 -7.14 8.26
CA LYS A 157 -22.72 -6.19 9.28
C LYS A 157 -21.58 -5.27 9.72
N GLU A 158 -20.45 -5.85 10.12
CA GLU A 158 -19.29 -5.08 10.57
C GLU A 158 -18.68 -4.24 9.44
N ILE A 159 -18.66 -4.75 8.21
CA ILE A 159 -18.21 -3.97 7.04
C ILE A 159 -19.15 -2.78 6.79
N GLN A 160 -20.47 -2.97 6.87
CA GLN A 160 -21.43 -1.88 6.73
C GLN A 160 -21.25 -0.83 7.83
N GLU A 161 -20.97 -1.22 9.07
CA GLU A 161 -20.66 -0.29 10.16
C GLU A 161 -19.42 0.56 9.86
N LEU A 162 -18.35 -0.05 9.33
CA LEU A 162 -17.17 0.70 8.86
C LEU A 162 -17.50 1.61 7.68
N LEU A 163 -18.26 1.11 6.71
CA LEU A 163 -18.74 1.88 5.56
C LEU A 163 -19.66 3.04 5.96
N ASN A 164 -20.17 3.13 7.19
CA ASN A 164 -20.93 4.30 7.65
C ASN A 164 -20.05 5.37 8.32
N LEU A 165 -18.74 5.13 8.49
CA LEU A 165 -17.82 6.13 9.01
C LEU A 165 -17.53 7.21 7.96
N ASP A 166 -17.45 8.46 8.39
CA ASP A 166 -17.13 9.60 7.53
C ASP A 166 -15.74 9.50 6.89
N GLU A 167 -14.81 8.84 7.56
CA GLU A 167 -13.44 8.65 7.11
C GLU A 167 -13.29 7.52 6.09
N VAL A 168 -14.32 6.69 5.92
CA VAL A 168 -14.33 5.60 4.94
C VAL A 168 -15.01 6.09 3.67
N VAL A 169 -14.35 6.04 2.52
CA VAL A 169 -14.88 6.60 1.26
C VAL A 169 -15.38 5.53 0.28
N GLY A 170 -15.18 4.24 0.61
CA GLY A 170 -15.64 3.14 -0.21
C GLY A 170 -15.09 1.78 0.19
N THR A 171 -15.31 0.80 -0.69
CA THR A 171 -14.74 -0.54 -0.56
C THR A 171 -13.37 -0.57 -1.21
N ALA A 172 -12.42 -1.23 -0.55
CA ALA A 172 -11.08 -1.44 -1.07
C ALA A 172 -11.09 -2.47 -2.20
N GLU A 173 -9.96 -2.56 -2.87
CA GLU A 173 -9.74 -3.46 -3.97
C GLU A 173 -10.06 -4.94 -3.59
N VAL A 174 -10.60 -5.70 -4.54
CA VAL A 174 -10.87 -7.13 -4.37
C VAL A 174 -9.88 -7.92 -5.23
N THR A 175 -8.74 -8.30 -4.63
CA THR A 175 -7.66 -9.05 -5.30
C THR A 175 -8.13 -10.42 -5.79
N ARG A 176 -9.03 -11.07 -5.04
CA ARG A 176 -9.76 -12.27 -5.46
C ARG A 176 -10.94 -11.94 -6.39
N TRP A 177 -10.70 -11.11 -7.42
CA TRP A 177 -11.70 -10.69 -8.40
C TRP A 177 -12.46 -11.85 -9.10
N PRO A 178 -11.93 -13.10 -9.21
CA PRO A 178 -12.75 -14.21 -9.68
C PRO A 178 -14.02 -14.46 -8.86
N LEU A 179 -14.06 -14.06 -7.58
CA LEU A 179 -15.28 -14.10 -6.77
C LEU A 179 -16.34 -13.11 -7.30
N ILE A 180 -15.92 -11.91 -7.72
CA ILE A 180 -16.78 -10.93 -8.37
C ILE A 180 -17.28 -11.49 -9.70
N TYR A 181 -16.39 -12.09 -10.50
CA TYR A 181 -16.75 -12.70 -11.79
C TYR A 181 -17.80 -13.81 -11.63
N LYS A 182 -17.74 -14.58 -10.53
CA LYS A 182 -18.70 -15.62 -10.17
C LYS A 182 -19.98 -15.06 -9.51
N ALA A 183 -20.12 -13.74 -9.41
CA ALA A 183 -21.24 -13.05 -8.79
C ALA A 183 -21.46 -13.47 -7.32
N ASP A 184 -20.39 -13.51 -6.52
CA ASP A 184 -20.49 -13.78 -5.07
C ASP A 184 -21.51 -12.84 -4.39
N PRO A 185 -22.59 -13.38 -3.80
CA PRO A 185 -23.68 -12.54 -3.29
C PRO A 185 -23.25 -11.57 -2.20
N GLN A 186 -22.39 -11.99 -1.27
CA GLN A 186 -21.95 -11.14 -0.16
C GLN A 186 -21.13 -9.96 -0.66
N LEU A 187 -20.23 -10.19 -1.63
CA LEU A 187 -19.46 -9.10 -2.25
C LEU A 187 -20.39 -8.11 -2.96
N LEU A 188 -21.27 -8.60 -3.83
CA LEU A 188 -22.17 -7.74 -4.62
C LEU A 188 -23.12 -6.94 -3.74
N GLU A 189 -23.77 -7.56 -2.75
CA GLU A 189 -24.66 -6.86 -1.84
C GLU A 189 -23.93 -5.77 -1.03
N THR A 190 -22.68 -6.02 -0.64
CA THR A 190 -21.90 -5.04 0.12
C THR A 190 -21.43 -3.88 -0.77
N MET A 191 -21.06 -4.16 -2.03
CA MET A 191 -20.76 -3.13 -3.04
C MET A 191 -22.00 -2.28 -3.34
N ASP A 192 -23.17 -2.90 -3.49
CA ASP A 192 -24.44 -2.20 -3.70
C ASP A 192 -24.82 -1.33 -2.50
N TYR A 193 -24.60 -1.82 -1.28
CA TYR A 193 -24.76 -1.03 -0.06
C TYR A 193 -23.86 0.21 -0.08
N ALA A 194 -22.55 0.05 -0.35
CA ALA A 194 -21.61 1.17 -0.42
C ALA A 194 -22.08 2.24 -1.41
N LYS A 195 -22.52 1.83 -2.60
CA LYS A 195 -23.06 2.75 -3.62
C LYS A 195 -24.33 3.45 -3.19
N LYS A 196 -25.24 2.74 -2.53
CA LYS A 196 -26.51 3.28 -2.03
C LYS A 196 -26.28 4.44 -1.06
N ILE A 197 -25.24 4.36 -0.22
CA ILE A 197 -24.84 5.42 0.71
C ILE A 197 -23.85 6.42 0.10
N GLY A 198 -23.69 6.40 -1.23
CA GLY A 198 -22.90 7.38 -1.96
C GLY A 198 -21.39 7.13 -1.96
N LYS A 199 -20.93 5.91 -1.67
CA LYS A 199 -19.50 5.53 -1.65
C LYS A 199 -19.11 4.73 -2.90
N ILE A 200 -17.80 4.59 -3.12
CA ILE A 200 -17.27 3.88 -4.30
C ILE A 200 -16.94 2.42 -4.01
N SER A 201 -16.68 1.66 -5.08
CA SER A 201 -16.06 0.35 -5.00
C SER A 201 -14.82 0.27 -5.89
N ASP A 202 -13.65 0.16 -5.28
CA ASP A 202 -12.39 0.00 -6.00
C ASP A 202 -12.17 -1.45 -6.46
N GLY A 203 -11.30 -1.65 -7.46
CA GLY A 203 -11.11 -2.94 -8.13
C GLY A 203 -9.65 -3.32 -8.36
N HIS A 204 -9.38 -4.62 -8.32
CA HIS A 204 -8.08 -5.21 -8.65
C HIS A 204 -8.26 -6.27 -9.74
N THR A 205 -7.96 -5.94 -11.00
CA THR A 205 -8.26 -6.81 -12.15
C THR A 205 -7.00 -7.34 -12.83
N SER A 206 -5.98 -7.64 -12.04
CA SER A 206 -4.71 -8.18 -12.54
C SER A 206 -4.94 -9.45 -13.36
N GLY A 207 -4.36 -9.51 -14.57
CA GLY A 207 -4.51 -10.62 -15.51
C GLY A 207 -5.93 -10.81 -16.09
N CYS A 208 -6.85 -9.89 -15.87
CA CYS A 208 -8.21 -9.98 -16.42
C CYS A 208 -8.24 -9.60 -17.90
N SER A 209 -8.68 -10.53 -18.76
CA SER A 209 -8.94 -10.29 -20.18
C SER A 209 -10.04 -9.24 -20.39
N TYR A 210 -10.04 -8.55 -21.53
CA TYR A 210 -11.07 -7.58 -21.90
C TYR A 210 -12.51 -8.12 -21.78
N GLU A 211 -12.73 -9.36 -22.23
CA GLU A 211 -14.05 -10.00 -22.22
C GLU A 211 -14.56 -10.24 -20.80
N ARG A 212 -13.69 -10.69 -19.90
CA ARG A 212 -14.00 -10.86 -18.47
C ARG A 212 -14.14 -9.52 -17.75
N LEU A 213 -13.37 -8.51 -18.14
CA LEU A 213 -13.42 -7.17 -17.55
C LEU A 213 -14.82 -6.56 -17.68
N ASN A 214 -15.54 -6.80 -18.79
CA ASN A 214 -16.93 -6.38 -18.95
C ASN A 214 -17.83 -6.86 -17.80
N ALA A 215 -17.69 -8.12 -17.37
CA ALA A 215 -18.48 -8.67 -16.27
C ALA A 215 -18.12 -8.01 -14.92
N ILE A 216 -16.83 -7.73 -14.69
CA ILE A 216 -16.38 -7.04 -13.48
C ILE A 216 -16.88 -5.59 -13.43
N VAL A 217 -16.85 -4.88 -14.56
CA VAL A 217 -17.40 -3.53 -14.65
C VAL A 217 -18.92 -3.55 -14.41
N ALA A 218 -19.63 -4.52 -15.00
CA ALA A 218 -21.07 -4.70 -14.80
C ALA A 218 -21.46 -5.02 -13.35
N SER A 219 -20.55 -5.66 -12.58
CA SER A 219 -20.75 -5.90 -11.14
C SER A 219 -20.74 -4.61 -10.32
N GLY A 220 -20.25 -3.53 -10.91
CA GLY A 220 -20.26 -2.23 -10.30
C GLY A 220 -18.94 -1.70 -9.77
N VAL A 221 -17.82 -2.38 -10.04
CA VAL A 221 -16.48 -1.81 -9.78
C VAL A 221 -16.32 -0.46 -10.48
N ASN A 222 -15.75 0.53 -9.79
CA ASN A 222 -15.63 1.90 -10.27
C ASN A 222 -14.25 2.24 -10.85
N ALA A 223 -13.17 1.69 -10.28
CA ALA A 223 -11.80 1.97 -10.67
C ALA A 223 -10.93 0.71 -10.71
N CYS A 224 -9.76 0.81 -11.33
CA CYS A 224 -8.74 -0.24 -11.24
C CYS A 224 -7.35 0.29 -11.60
N HIS A 225 -6.35 -0.12 -10.82
CA HIS A 225 -4.93 0.26 -10.95
C HIS A 225 -4.02 -0.86 -11.50
N GLU A 226 -4.60 -1.94 -12.06
CA GLU A 226 -3.88 -3.15 -12.50
C GLU A 226 -3.52 -3.20 -14.00
N ALA A 227 -3.64 -2.09 -14.73
CA ALA A 227 -3.15 -2.03 -16.10
C ALA A 227 -1.61 -1.95 -16.12
N ILE A 228 -0.98 -2.74 -17.00
CA ILE A 228 0.48 -2.70 -17.22
C ILE A 228 0.86 -2.28 -18.64
N THR A 229 -0.12 -2.13 -19.53
CA THR A 229 0.08 -1.62 -20.90
C THR A 229 -0.85 -0.47 -21.21
N ALA A 230 -0.47 0.37 -22.18
CA ALA A 230 -1.32 1.46 -22.68
C ALA A 230 -2.67 0.94 -23.19
N LYS A 231 -2.68 -0.22 -23.86
CA LYS A 231 -3.91 -0.87 -24.33
C LYS A 231 -4.82 -1.25 -23.18
N GLU A 232 -4.29 -1.86 -22.14
CA GLU A 232 -5.05 -2.27 -20.95
C GLU A 232 -5.63 -1.08 -20.18
N ALA A 233 -4.90 0.03 -20.12
CA ALA A 233 -5.40 1.28 -19.54
C ALA A 233 -6.54 1.86 -20.39
N LEU A 234 -6.36 1.89 -21.72
CA LEU A 234 -7.38 2.36 -22.67
C LEU A 234 -8.65 1.50 -22.65
N ASP A 235 -8.50 0.18 -22.52
CA ASP A 235 -9.62 -0.76 -22.44
C ASP A 235 -10.47 -0.50 -21.19
N ARG A 236 -9.84 -0.25 -20.03
CA ARG A 236 -10.54 0.14 -18.79
C ARG A 236 -11.28 1.47 -18.96
N LEU A 237 -10.62 2.46 -19.57
CA LEU A 237 -11.23 3.76 -19.83
C LEU A 237 -12.46 3.64 -20.73
N ARG A 238 -12.38 2.83 -21.80
CA ARG A 238 -13.48 2.61 -22.75
C ARG A 238 -14.68 1.86 -22.14
N LEU A 239 -14.44 1.03 -21.13
CA LEU A 239 -15.50 0.39 -20.36
C LEU A 239 -16.09 1.31 -19.28
N GLY A 240 -15.62 2.55 -19.16
CA GLY A 240 -16.17 3.55 -18.25
C GLY A 240 -15.60 3.49 -16.82
N LEU A 241 -14.57 2.69 -16.59
CA LEU A 241 -13.84 2.71 -15.31
C LEU A 241 -13.07 4.02 -15.15
N TRP A 242 -12.93 4.45 -13.91
CA TRP A 242 -11.82 5.31 -13.53
C TRP A 242 -10.52 4.54 -13.76
N THR A 243 -9.73 5.03 -14.69
CA THR A 243 -8.48 4.38 -15.10
C THR A 243 -7.36 4.91 -14.24
N THR A 244 -6.83 4.04 -13.39
CA THR A 244 -5.79 4.43 -12.44
C THR A 244 -4.42 4.03 -13.00
N LEU A 245 -3.55 5.01 -13.21
CA LEU A 245 -2.18 4.80 -13.65
C LEU A 245 -1.29 4.65 -12.41
N ARG A 246 -0.81 3.44 -12.18
CA ARG A 246 0.08 3.12 -11.05
C ARG A 246 1.54 3.29 -11.43
N ASN A 247 2.33 3.83 -10.50
CA ASN A 247 3.79 3.75 -10.55
C ASN A 247 4.37 3.46 -9.16
N SER A 248 5.03 2.33 -9.00
CA SER A 248 5.62 1.92 -7.72
C SER A 248 6.87 1.08 -7.90
N SER A 249 7.55 0.74 -6.81
CA SER A 249 8.77 -0.10 -6.85
C SER A 249 8.56 -1.45 -7.52
N LEU A 250 7.39 -2.05 -7.32
CA LEU A 250 7.03 -3.35 -7.88
C LEU A 250 6.48 -3.25 -9.30
N ARG A 251 5.90 -2.10 -9.65
CA ARG A 251 5.21 -1.82 -10.91
C ARG A 251 5.63 -0.45 -11.45
N PRO A 252 6.89 -0.31 -11.92
CA PRO A 252 7.37 0.93 -12.52
C PRO A 252 6.86 1.07 -13.97
N ASP A 253 5.56 0.86 -14.18
CA ASP A 253 4.94 0.70 -15.49
C ASP A 253 4.49 2.03 -16.12
N LEU A 254 4.64 3.15 -15.40
CA LEU A 254 4.20 4.48 -15.85
C LEU A 254 4.67 4.84 -17.27
N PRO A 255 5.94 4.61 -17.67
CA PRO A 255 6.41 4.90 -19.03
C PRO A 255 5.63 4.16 -20.14
N GLU A 256 5.07 2.99 -19.82
CA GLU A 256 4.28 2.21 -20.77
C GLU A 256 2.80 2.61 -20.73
N ILE A 257 2.18 2.66 -19.55
CA ILE A 257 0.75 2.94 -19.44
C ILE A 257 0.40 4.38 -19.84
N VAL A 258 1.27 5.36 -19.59
CA VAL A 258 1.01 6.78 -19.89
C VAL A 258 0.89 7.06 -21.40
N LYS A 259 1.37 6.15 -22.26
CA LYS A 259 1.24 6.25 -23.72
C LYS A 259 -0.21 6.33 -24.18
N LEU A 260 -1.18 5.88 -23.37
CA LEU A 260 -2.60 6.12 -23.67
C LEU A 260 -2.93 7.61 -23.82
N ILE A 261 -2.17 8.48 -23.14
CA ILE A 261 -2.30 9.94 -23.16
C ILE A 261 -1.35 10.54 -24.19
N THR A 262 -0.07 10.16 -24.16
CA THR A 262 0.98 10.87 -24.92
C THR A 262 1.05 10.47 -26.40
N GLU A 263 0.70 9.22 -26.71
CA GLU A 263 0.59 8.70 -28.08
C GLU A 263 -0.88 8.56 -28.51
N GLY A 264 -1.78 8.53 -27.54
CA GLY A 264 -3.22 8.51 -27.76
C GLY A 264 -3.86 9.90 -27.86
N SER A 265 -5.18 9.90 -27.98
CA SER A 265 -6.01 11.11 -27.88
C SER A 265 -7.23 10.77 -27.05
N VAL A 266 -7.04 10.77 -25.73
CA VAL A 266 -8.09 10.43 -24.75
C VAL A 266 -8.40 11.62 -23.86
N ASN A 267 -9.64 11.70 -23.40
CA ASN A 267 -10.03 12.63 -22.36
C ASN A 267 -9.49 12.12 -21.01
N THR A 268 -8.74 12.96 -20.29
CA THR A 268 -8.09 12.60 -19.02
C THR A 268 -8.98 12.78 -17.78
N SER A 269 -10.22 13.28 -17.91
CA SER A 269 -11.14 13.54 -16.79
C SER A 269 -11.60 12.26 -16.06
N ARG A 270 -11.29 11.07 -16.58
CA ARG A 270 -11.51 9.76 -15.91
C ARG A 270 -10.21 9.00 -15.63
N ILE A 271 -9.08 9.69 -15.67
CA ILE A 271 -7.77 9.12 -15.37
C ILE A 271 -7.29 9.69 -14.04
N ILE A 272 -6.76 8.83 -13.18
CA ILE A 272 -6.15 9.19 -11.90
C ILE A 272 -4.78 8.52 -11.79
N MET A 273 -3.90 9.00 -10.92
CA MET A 273 -2.62 8.37 -10.64
C MET A 273 -2.53 7.88 -9.19
N THR A 274 -1.71 6.86 -8.96
CA THR A 274 -1.48 6.28 -7.63
C THR A 274 -0.09 5.68 -7.52
N THR A 275 0.47 5.68 -6.30
CA THR A 275 1.67 4.91 -5.98
C THR A 275 1.34 3.52 -5.45
N ASP A 276 0.10 3.26 -5.02
CA ASP A 276 -0.36 2.00 -4.44
C ASP A 276 0.35 1.65 -3.12
N GLY A 277 1.59 1.14 -3.14
CA GLY A 277 2.33 0.78 -1.93
C GLY A 277 3.83 0.70 -2.10
N PRO A 278 4.53 1.74 -2.58
CA PRO A 278 5.96 1.64 -2.87
C PRO A 278 6.78 1.38 -1.59
N HIS A 279 7.86 0.60 -1.70
CA HIS A 279 8.78 0.43 -0.58
C HIS A 279 9.46 1.78 -0.20
N PRO A 280 9.98 1.95 1.03
CA PRO A 280 10.52 3.22 1.51
C PRO A 280 11.57 3.87 0.58
N ALA A 281 12.52 3.09 0.05
CA ALA A 281 13.57 3.64 -0.81
C ALA A 281 13.08 4.20 -2.16
N PHE A 282 11.92 3.72 -2.66
CA PHE A 282 11.32 4.26 -3.88
C PHE A 282 10.71 5.62 -3.57
N ILE A 283 10.02 5.76 -2.44
CA ILE A 283 9.46 7.06 -2.00
C ILE A 283 10.59 8.08 -1.78
N GLU A 284 11.70 7.65 -1.18
CA GLU A 284 12.88 8.52 -0.97
C GLU A 284 13.43 9.06 -2.29
N LYS A 285 13.57 8.20 -3.30
CA LYS A 285 14.20 8.53 -4.57
C LYS A 285 13.25 9.22 -5.55
N GLU A 286 12.09 8.64 -5.77
CA GLU A 286 11.17 9.02 -6.83
C GLU A 286 10.12 10.04 -6.37
N GLY A 287 9.84 10.09 -5.06
CA GLY A 287 8.74 10.86 -4.46
C GLY A 287 7.48 10.03 -4.28
N TYR A 288 6.38 10.71 -3.95
CA TYR A 288 5.06 10.11 -3.79
C TYR A 288 4.11 10.66 -4.86
N ALA A 289 3.02 11.33 -4.50
CA ALA A 289 2.16 11.99 -5.48
C ALA A 289 2.88 13.08 -6.29
N ASP A 290 3.79 13.83 -5.64
CA ASP A 290 4.65 14.82 -6.31
C ASP A 290 5.57 14.16 -7.37
N GLY A 291 6.11 12.99 -7.04
CA GLY A 291 6.93 12.18 -7.93
C GLY A 291 6.16 11.67 -9.14
N LEU A 292 4.90 11.26 -8.95
CA LEU A 292 4.00 10.85 -10.03
C LEU A 292 3.74 11.99 -11.01
N VAL A 293 3.42 13.20 -10.51
CA VAL A 293 3.19 14.37 -11.36
C VAL A 293 4.44 14.71 -12.16
N ARG A 294 5.58 14.78 -11.49
CA ARG A 294 6.88 15.04 -12.13
C ARG A 294 7.16 14.05 -13.25
N GLN A 295 7.10 12.75 -12.96
CA GLN A 295 7.37 11.71 -13.96
C GLN A 295 6.36 11.73 -15.12
N ALA A 296 5.07 11.96 -14.85
CA ALA A 296 4.07 12.07 -15.91
C ALA A 296 4.37 13.23 -16.87
N VAL A 297 4.77 14.39 -16.34
CA VAL A 297 5.15 15.56 -17.14
C VAL A 297 6.44 15.31 -17.92
N GLU A 298 7.45 14.70 -17.29
CA GLU A 298 8.71 14.31 -17.97
C GLU A 298 8.47 13.33 -19.13
N LEU A 299 7.45 12.47 -19.00
CA LEU A 299 7.03 11.54 -20.04
C LEU A 299 6.14 12.17 -21.13
N GLY A 300 5.82 13.46 -21.02
CA GLY A 300 5.11 14.23 -22.04
C GLY A 300 3.62 14.47 -21.78
N VAL A 301 3.10 14.15 -20.58
CA VAL A 301 1.74 14.52 -20.20
C VAL A 301 1.66 16.05 -20.00
N PRO A 302 0.64 16.73 -20.55
CA PRO A 302 0.45 18.15 -20.28
C PRO A 302 0.31 18.44 -18.77
N VAL A 303 1.00 19.49 -18.30
CA VAL A 303 1.13 19.80 -16.87
C VAL A 303 -0.23 19.89 -16.14
N LEU A 304 -1.21 20.59 -16.71
CA LEU A 304 -2.54 20.71 -16.11
C LEU A 304 -3.24 19.35 -15.99
N ASN A 305 -3.14 18.49 -17.00
CA ASN A 305 -3.70 17.15 -16.96
C ASN A 305 -3.02 16.31 -15.88
N ALA A 306 -1.68 16.37 -15.76
CA ALA A 306 -0.94 15.66 -14.72
C ALA A 306 -1.36 16.09 -13.30
N ILE A 307 -1.53 17.39 -13.07
CA ILE A 307 -2.01 17.93 -11.79
C ILE A 307 -3.46 17.49 -11.53
N GLN A 308 -4.35 17.57 -12.52
CA GLN A 308 -5.73 17.11 -12.38
C GLN A 308 -5.82 15.63 -11.96
N MET A 309 -4.97 14.77 -12.52
CA MET A 309 -4.93 13.33 -12.22
C MET A 309 -4.52 12.99 -10.77
N VAL A 310 -3.97 13.95 -10.01
CA VAL A 310 -3.67 13.81 -8.57
C VAL A 310 -4.39 14.86 -7.71
N THR A 311 -5.37 15.59 -8.25
CA THR A 311 -6.14 16.60 -7.49
C THR A 311 -7.63 16.42 -7.74
N ILE A 312 -8.19 17.09 -8.74
CA ILE A 312 -9.65 17.11 -8.96
C ILE A 312 -10.18 15.76 -9.44
N ASN A 313 -9.45 15.02 -10.29
CA ASN A 313 -9.91 13.74 -10.80
C ASN A 313 -10.10 12.70 -9.68
N PRO A 314 -9.12 12.44 -8.79
CA PRO A 314 -9.34 11.54 -7.67
C PRO A 314 -10.39 12.09 -6.70
N ALA A 315 -10.46 13.41 -6.48
CA ALA A 315 -11.54 13.99 -5.67
C ALA A 315 -12.92 13.68 -6.26
N THR A 316 -13.13 13.86 -7.58
CA THR A 316 -14.40 13.53 -8.25
C THR A 316 -14.69 12.03 -8.23
N TYR A 317 -13.69 11.19 -8.46
CA TYR A 317 -13.83 9.73 -8.33
C TYR A 317 -14.40 9.35 -6.96
N LEU A 318 -13.79 9.88 -5.90
CA LEU A 318 -14.13 9.58 -4.51
C LEU A 318 -15.36 10.36 -4.01
N ARG A 319 -15.96 11.22 -4.84
CA ARG A 319 -17.07 12.13 -4.51
C ARG A 319 -16.73 13.11 -3.39
N LEU A 320 -15.48 13.57 -3.41
CA LEU A 320 -14.88 14.53 -2.50
C LEU A 320 -14.53 15.85 -3.19
N ASP A 321 -14.87 16.02 -4.48
CA ASP A 321 -14.64 17.25 -5.24
C ASP A 321 -15.40 18.45 -4.69
N ASP A 322 -16.41 18.20 -3.84
CA ASP A 322 -17.04 19.24 -3.05
C ASP A 322 -16.25 19.69 -1.81
N TYR A 323 -15.23 18.94 -1.43
CA TYR A 323 -14.45 19.09 -0.20
C TYR A 323 -12.97 19.42 -0.46
N VAL A 324 -12.30 18.70 -1.36
CA VAL A 324 -10.86 18.83 -1.68
C VAL A 324 -10.63 18.78 -3.20
N GLY A 325 -9.37 18.94 -3.63
CA GLY A 325 -8.96 18.72 -5.02
C GLY A 325 -9.03 19.95 -5.92
N GLY A 326 -9.37 21.13 -5.40
CA GLY A 326 -9.40 22.38 -6.18
C GLY A 326 -9.25 23.65 -5.33
N ILE A 327 -8.70 24.71 -5.91
CA ILE A 327 -8.62 26.05 -5.30
C ILE A 327 -9.91 26.81 -5.63
N ALA A 328 -10.92 26.72 -4.76
CA ALA A 328 -12.19 27.40 -4.95
C ALA A 328 -12.88 27.71 -3.59
N PRO A 329 -13.70 28.78 -3.50
CA PRO A 329 -14.45 29.10 -2.30
C PRO A 329 -15.30 27.93 -1.79
N GLY A 330 -15.31 27.71 -0.47
CA GLY A 330 -16.05 26.63 0.19
C GLY A 330 -15.33 25.28 0.19
N ARG A 331 -14.22 25.13 -0.53
CA ARG A 331 -13.35 23.94 -0.44
C ARG A 331 -12.44 24.02 0.78
N LYS A 332 -12.00 22.88 1.27
CA LYS A 332 -10.96 22.79 2.31
C LYS A 332 -9.68 23.43 1.80
N ALA A 333 -9.03 24.20 2.66
CA ALA A 333 -7.77 24.87 2.35
C ALA A 333 -6.58 23.91 2.46
N ASP A 334 -6.50 22.99 1.49
CA ASP A 334 -5.35 22.13 1.24
C ASP A 334 -4.63 22.65 -0.01
N ILE A 335 -3.53 23.38 0.19
CA ILE A 335 -2.90 24.21 -0.84
C ILE A 335 -1.38 24.01 -0.82
N LEU A 336 -0.79 23.98 -2.01
CA LEU A 336 0.65 23.93 -2.24
C LEU A 336 1.11 25.23 -2.89
N LEU A 337 2.18 25.81 -2.39
CA LEU A 337 2.92 26.86 -3.10
C LEU A 337 4.15 26.24 -3.76
N LEU A 338 4.10 26.12 -5.08
CA LEU A 338 5.14 25.51 -5.90
C LEU A 338 6.03 26.61 -6.51
N PRO A 339 7.36 26.55 -6.36
CA PRO A 339 8.26 27.51 -7.00
C PRO A 339 8.35 27.30 -8.53
N ASP A 340 8.09 26.07 -9.00
CA ASP A 340 8.13 25.69 -10.41
C ASP A 340 7.20 24.49 -10.70
N LEU A 341 6.98 24.22 -11.99
CA LEU A 341 6.21 23.08 -12.49
C LEU A 341 7.12 22.02 -13.13
N VAL A 342 8.33 21.87 -12.59
CA VAL A 342 9.32 20.87 -13.01
C VAL A 342 9.50 19.83 -11.90
N GLN A 343 9.81 20.28 -10.68
CA GLN A 343 10.04 19.38 -9.55
C GLN A 343 8.76 19.04 -8.79
N PHE A 344 7.73 19.90 -8.86
CA PHE A 344 6.48 19.78 -8.11
C PHE A 344 6.68 19.64 -6.59
N ARG A 345 7.81 20.16 -6.09
CA ARG A 345 8.14 20.19 -4.65
C ARG A 345 7.65 21.52 -4.08
N PRO A 346 6.69 21.52 -3.13
CA PRO A 346 6.22 22.76 -2.54
C PRO A 346 7.29 23.40 -1.65
N GLU A 347 7.38 24.73 -1.75
CA GLU A 347 8.08 25.53 -0.75
C GLU A 347 7.22 25.61 0.52
N LEU A 348 5.89 25.67 0.38
CA LEU A 348 4.96 25.76 1.50
C LEU A 348 3.74 24.86 1.28
N VAL A 349 3.33 24.15 2.34
CA VAL A 349 2.15 23.28 2.35
C VAL A 349 1.16 23.77 3.40
N ILE A 350 -0.07 24.04 2.97
CA ILE A 350 -1.22 24.34 3.83
C ILE A 350 -2.11 23.11 3.83
N ALA A 351 -2.50 22.63 5.01
CA ALA A 351 -3.49 21.57 5.15
C ALA A 351 -4.52 21.96 6.20
N GLY A 352 -5.80 21.93 5.83
CA GLY A 352 -6.90 22.39 6.68
C GLY A 352 -6.74 23.85 7.12
N GLY A 353 -6.20 24.71 6.25
CA GLY A 353 -6.03 26.15 6.47
C GLY A 353 -4.82 26.57 7.31
N GLU A 354 -4.04 25.62 7.82
CA GLU A 354 -2.81 25.90 8.57
C GLU A 354 -1.58 25.56 7.74
N VAL A 355 -0.51 26.34 7.90
CA VAL A 355 0.80 26.03 7.33
C VAL A 355 1.40 24.85 8.11
N VAL A 356 1.49 23.68 7.45
CA VAL A 356 1.92 22.43 8.09
C VAL A 356 3.34 22.02 7.72
N ALA A 357 3.87 22.54 6.61
CA ALA A 357 5.24 22.28 6.19
C ALA A 357 5.83 23.44 5.37
N GLU A 358 7.14 23.58 5.44
CA GLU A 358 7.92 24.56 4.70
C GLU A 358 9.26 23.95 4.29
N ASN A 359 9.69 24.17 3.05
CA ASN A 359 10.95 23.71 2.48
C ASN A 359 11.22 22.21 2.72
N GLY A 360 10.20 21.37 2.50
CA GLY A 360 10.27 19.92 2.70
C GLY A 360 10.33 19.47 4.17
N LYS A 361 10.10 20.36 5.13
CA LYS A 361 10.12 20.05 6.57
C LYS A 361 8.75 20.26 7.20
N LEU A 362 8.31 19.29 7.98
CA LEU A 362 7.07 19.38 8.75
C LEU A 362 7.22 20.39 9.90
N LEU A 363 6.23 21.26 10.07
CA LEU A 363 6.18 22.30 11.12
C LEU A 363 5.24 21.95 12.28
N THR A 364 4.44 20.90 12.12
CA THR A 364 3.50 20.41 13.14
C THR A 364 3.97 19.11 13.77
N SER A 365 3.54 18.84 15.00
CA SER A 365 3.73 17.54 15.64
C SER A 365 2.75 16.52 15.07
N LEU A 366 3.16 15.25 15.11
CA LEU A 366 2.30 14.12 14.76
C LEU A 366 1.90 13.39 16.05
N PRO A 367 0.71 12.75 16.09
CA PRO A 367 0.28 12.00 17.24
C PRO A 367 1.22 10.82 17.54
N GLU A 368 1.34 10.50 18.82
CA GLU A 368 1.92 9.24 19.26
C GLU A 368 0.84 8.17 19.31
N ILE A 369 1.02 7.10 18.55
CA ILE A 369 0.07 5.99 18.49
C ILE A 369 0.61 4.83 19.32
N ASN A 370 -0.14 4.42 20.35
CA ASN A 370 0.16 3.21 21.09
C ASN A 370 -0.30 1.98 20.28
N TRP A 371 0.53 1.56 19.32
CA TRP A 371 0.23 0.43 18.43
C TRP A 371 -0.15 -0.87 19.15
N LYS A 372 0.37 -1.09 20.38
CA LYS A 372 0.06 -2.27 21.20
C LYS A 372 -1.42 -2.37 21.56
N LYS A 373 -2.15 -1.24 21.63
CA LYS A 373 -3.60 -1.19 21.88
C LYS A 373 -4.39 -2.01 20.87
N TYR A 374 -3.96 -2.02 19.61
CA TYR A 374 -4.75 -2.61 18.52
C TYR A 374 -4.36 -4.05 18.18
N ILE A 375 -3.26 -4.58 18.73
CA ILE A 375 -2.81 -5.96 18.48
C ILE A 375 -3.88 -6.92 19.04
N HIS A 376 -4.68 -7.52 18.16
CA HIS A 376 -5.67 -8.54 18.53
C HIS A 376 -5.13 -9.95 18.32
N ARG A 377 -4.33 -10.14 17.27
CA ARG A 377 -3.71 -11.42 16.97
C ARG A 377 -2.88 -11.92 18.15
N LYS A 378 -3.04 -13.20 18.48
CA LYS A 378 -2.30 -13.86 19.57
C LYS A 378 -0.80 -13.83 19.27
N PRO A 379 0.05 -13.71 20.30
CA PRO A 379 1.49 -13.89 20.15
C PRO A 379 1.79 -15.34 19.71
N PHE A 380 3.04 -15.60 19.34
CA PHE A 380 3.50 -16.97 19.12
C PHE A 380 3.18 -17.85 20.34
N THR A 381 2.49 -18.97 20.11
CA THR A 381 2.24 -19.99 21.15
C THR A 381 2.92 -21.31 20.84
N ILE A 382 3.50 -21.47 19.66
CA ILE A 382 4.38 -22.60 19.36
C ILE A 382 5.55 -22.63 20.35
N PRO A 383 5.86 -23.76 21.00
CA PRO A 383 6.97 -23.82 21.92
C PRO A 383 8.29 -23.56 21.19
N LYS A 384 9.10 -22.64 21.71
CA LYS A 384 10.44 -22.33 21.17
C LYS A 384 11.34 -23.57 21.07
N SER A 385 11.17 -24.56 21.95
CA SER A 385 11.90 -25.84 21.87
C SER A 385 11.62 -26.63 20.60
N VAL A 386 10.45 -26.45 19.97
CA VAL A 386 10.12 -27.04 18.66
C VAL A 386 10.85 -26.29 17.55
N LEU A 387 10.83 -24.95 17.57
CA LEU A 387 11.51 -24.12 16.57
C LEU A 387 13.04 -24.31 16.55
N LYS A 388 13.62 -24.76 17.67
CA LYS A 388 15.06 -25.04 17.78
C LYS A 388 15.53 -26.32 17.07
N LYS A 389 14.61 -27.17 16.58
CA LYS A 389 14.96 -28.47 15.97
C LYS A 389 15.33 -28.29 14.49
N PRO A 390 16.57 -28.58 14.07
CA PRO A 390 16.99 -28.41 12.68
C PRO A 390 16.15 -29.23 11.68
N GLU A 391 15.72 -30.43 12.05
CA GLU A 391 14.94 -31.34 11.19
C GLU A 391 13.57 -30.75 10.81
N LEU A 392 13.08 -29.76 11.58
CA LEU A 392 11.86 -29.02 11.25
C LEU A 392 11.96 -28.34 9.89
N TYR A 393 13.16 -27.93 9.48
CA TYR A 393 13.40 -27.10 8.30
C TYR A 393 13.77 -27.88 7.03
N GLN A 394 13.87 -29.20 7.11
CA GLN A 394 14.25 -30.04 5.98
C GLN A 394 13.02 -30.51 5.19
N TYR A 395 13.07 -30.41 3.86
CA TYR A 395 12.03 -30.91 2.97
C TYR A 395 11.98 -32.44 2.98
N PRO A 396 10.81 -33.08 3.25
CA PRO A 396 10.69 -34.52 3.29
C PRO A 396 10.85 -35.13 1.89
N HIS A 397 11.70 -36.13 1.76
CA HIS A 397 11.99 -36.79 0.49
C HIS A 397 12.50 -38.21 0.73
N THR A 398 11.73 -39.21 0.30
CA THR A 398 12.00 -40.63 0.62
C THR A 398 12.59 -41.42 -0.55
N SER A 399 12.67 -40.86 -1.76
CA SER A 399 13.10 -41.56 -2.96
C SER A 399 13.80 -40.63 -3.94
N SER A 400 15.11 -40.81 -4.14
CA SER A 400 15.93 -40.03 -5.08
C SER A 400 15.48 -40.12 -6.54
N ASN A 401 14.57 -41.04 -6.88
CA ASN A 401 14.04 -41.18 -8.24
C ASN A 401 12.84 -40.26 -8.52
N ASN A 402 12.21 -39.73 -7.48
CA ASN A 402 11.03 -38.87 -7.64
C ASN A 402 11.49 -37.40 -7.73
N PRO A 403 11.10 -36.65 -8.77
CA PRO A 403 11.42 -35.24 -8.82
C PRO A 403 10.72 -34.47 -7.68
N VAL A 404 11.40 -33.46 -7.15
CA VAL A 404 10.87 -32.53 -6.16
C VAL A 404 10.46 -31.23 -6.86
N PRO A 405 9.23 -30.73 -6.65
CA PRO A 405 8.81 -29.44 -7.19
C PRO A 405 9.58 -28.29 -6.52
N VAL A 406 10.22 -27.44 -7.32
CA VAL A 406 10.94 -26.26 -6.85
C VAL A 406 10.23 -24.99 -7.30
N ILE A 407 10.08 -24.03 -6.37
CA ILE A 407 9.61 -22.68 -6.63
C ILE A 407 10.76 -21.89 -7.26
N HIS A 408 10.75 -21.72 -8.58
CA HIS A 408 11.76 -20.96 -9.31
C HIS A 408 11.34 -19.50 -9.48
N PHE A 409 12.08 -18.55 -8.90
CA PHE A 409 11.80 -17.13 -9.05
C PHE A 409 12.26 -16.57 -10.42
N ARG A 410 11.33 -15.99 -11.17
CA ARG A 410 11.60 -15.30 -12.44
C ARG A 410 11.87 -13.81 -12.25
N SER A 411 11.16 -13.19 -11.30
CA SER A 411 11.29 -11.79 -10.86
C SER A 411 10.99 -11.70 -9.35
N ASN A 412 10.84 -10.49 -8.79
CA ASN A 412 10.46 -10.28 -7.39
C ASN A 412 9.23 -11.11 -6.98
N VAL A 413 8.24 -11.29 -7.86
CA VAL A 413 6.94 -11.90 -7.49
C VAL A 413 6.52 -13.07 -8.38
N ILE A 414 7.04 -13.16 -9.60
CA ILE A 414 6.67 -14.22 -10.56
C ILE A 414 7.48 -15.48 -10.24
N THR A 415 6.78 -16.57 -9.95
CA THR A 415 7.38 -17.90 -9.73
C THR A 415 6.92 -18.89 -10.80
N GLN A 416 7.68 -19.96 -10.99
CA GLN A 416 7.34 -21.07 -11.87
C GLN A 416 7.74 -22.40 -11.21
N ARG A 417 7.05 -23.49 -11.56
CA ARG A 417 7.45 -24.84 -11.17
C ARG A 417 8.67 -25.28 -11.97
N LYS A 418 9.71 -25.76 -11.27
CA LYS A 418 10.87 -26.42 -11.87
C LYS A 418 11.17 -27.72 -11.13
N ASP A 419 10.69 -28.83 -11.66
CA ASP A 419 10.92 -30.14 -11.06
C ASP A 419 12.41 -30.53 -11.11
N THR A 420 12.97 -30.91 -9.97
CA THR A 420 14.40 -31.20 -9.80
C THR A 420 14.61 -32.55 -9.13
N VAL A 421 15.50 -33.37 -9.67
CA VAL A 421 15.91 -34.64 -9.03
C VAL A 421 16.94 -34.33 -7.95
N LEU A 422 16.65 -34.72 -6.72
CA LEU A 422 17.50 -34.49 -5.56
C LEU A 422 17.82 -35.81 -4.86
N PRO A 423 19.03 -36.00 -4.29
CA PRO A 423 19.30 -37.17 -3.46
C PRO A 423 18.43 -37.16 -2.20
N SER A 424 17.97 -38.34 -1.78
CA SER A 424 17.34 -38.57 -0.47
C SER A 424 18.38 -39.01 0.55
N LYS A 425 18.47 -38.30 1.68
CA LYS A 425 19.33 -38.65 2.82
C LYS A 425 18.53 -38.58 4.10
N ASN A 426 18.45 -39.70 4.83
CA ASN A 426 17.67 -39.83 6.07
C ASN A 426 16.19 -39.43 5.95
N GLY A 427 15.58 -39.62 4.78
CA GLY A 427 14.19 -39.26 4.52
C GLY A 427 13.96 -37.77 4.17
N PHE A 428 15.03 -37.01 3.92
CA PHE A 428 15.00 -35.61 3.52
C PHE A 428 15.75 -35.36 2.21
N ALA A 429 15.41 -34.26 1.53
CA ALA A 429 16.11 -33.82 0.32
C ALA A 429 17.50 -33.27 0.67
N ASP A 430 18.54 -33.82 0.05
CA ASP A 430 19.93 -33.37 0.20
C ASP A 430 20.25 -32.29 -0.83
N LEU A 431 20.53 -31.07 -0.35
CA LEU A 431 20.86 -29.90 -1.18
C LEU A 431 22.37 -29.66 -1.33
N SER A 432 23.23 -30.52 -0.78
CA SER A 432 24.68 -30.28 -0.72
C SER A 432 25.36 -30.13 -2.09
N GLY A 433 24.80 -30.73 -3.15
CA GLY A 433 25.27 -30.57 -4.53
C GLY A 433 24.53 -29.52 -5.36
N HIS A 434 23.61 -28.75 -4.76
CA HIS A 434 22.70 -27.85 -5.47
C HIS A 434 22.74 -26.45 -4.89
N ASP A 435 23.74 -25.66 -5.30
CA ASP A 435 24.02 -24.35 -4.69
C ASP A 435 22.97 -23.27 -4.91
N SER A 436 22.11 -23.45 -5.91
CA SER A 436 21.03 -22.52 -6.22
C SER A 436 19.78 -22.71 -5.36
N LEU A 437 19.70 -23.79 -4.57
CA LEU A 437 18.49 -24.21 -3.87
C LEU A 437 18.52 -23.88 -2.38
N LEU A 438 17.38 -23.41 -1.86
CA LEU A 438 17.15 -23.16 -0.44
C LEU A 438 15.92 -23.93 0.06
N GLN A 439 15.96 -24.35 1.32
CA GLN A 439 14.76 -24.81 2.03
C GLN A 439 13.86 -23.61 2.33
N ALA A 440 12.54 -23.79 2.25
CA ALA A 440 11.55 -22.80 2.66
C ALA A 440 10.44 -23.47 3.47
N VAL A 441 10.08 -22.88 4.60
CA VAL A 441 9.08 -23.41 5.52
C VAL A 441 8.17 -22.29 5.98
N LEU A 442 6.86 -22.52 5.92
CA LEU A 442 5.85 -21.64 6.51
C LEU A 442 5.23 -22.34 7.71
N ILE A 443 5.30 -21.70 8.88
CA ILE A 443 4.90 -22.27 10.16
C ILE A 443 3.83 -21.37 10.78
N GLU A 444 2.70 -21.96 11.15
CA GLU A 444 1.68 -21.24 11.90
C GLU A 444 2.18 -20.83 13.29
N ARG A 445 1.86 -19.61 13.71
CA ARG A 445 2.27 -19.01 15.00
C ARG A 445 1.86 -19.83 16.22
N ASN A 446 0.74 -20.55 16.15
CA ASN A 446 0.26 -21.43 17.22
C ASN A 446 0.86 -22.85 17.16
N GLY A 447 1.50 -23.18 16.04
CA GLY A 447 2.06 -24.48 15.73
C GLY A 447 1.04 -25.58 15.44
N GLU A 448 -0.07 -25.32 14.76
CA GLU A 448 -0.95 -26.41 14.29
C GLU A 448 -0.47 -27.00 12.97
N TRP A 449 -0.05 -26.17 12.00
CA TRP A 449 0.44 -26.65 10.70
C TRP A 449 1.82 -26.11 10.28
N ILE A 450 2.46 -26.85 9.38
CA ILE A 450 3.71 -26.49 8.70
C ILE A 450 3.65 -26.88 7.22
N ALA A 451 3.94 -25.93 6.35
CA ALA A 451 4.12 -26.13 4.91
C ALA A 451 5.60 -26.04 4.54
N LYS A 452 6.06 -26.92 3.64
CA LYS A 452 7.47 -27.02 3.24
C LYS A 452 7.60 -26.94 1.72
N GLY A 453 8.66 -26.29 1.25
CA GLY A 453 9.02 -26.20 -0.16
C GLY A 453 10.52 -26.01 -0.35
N ILE A 454 10.95 -26.07 -1.60
CA ILE A 454 12.31 -25.72 -2.02
C ILE A 454 12.20 -24.55 -2.99
N ILE A 455 13.05 -23.54 -2.81
CA ILE A 455 13.06 -22.34 -3.67
C ILE A 455 14.39 -22.23 -4.41
N GLU A 456 14.36 -21.66 -5.62
CA GLU A 456 15.53 -21.38 -6.45
C GLU A 456 15.55 -19.91 -6.90
N ARG A 457 16.76 -19.36 -7.07
CA ARG A 457 16.98 -17.98 -7.53
C ARG A 457 16.42 -16.94 -6.55
N PHE A 458 16.57 -17.23 -5.25
CA PHE A 458 16.30 -16.31 -4.16
C PHE A 458 17.63 -15.70 -3.67
N ALA A 459 18.26 -16.18 -2.60
CA ALA A 459 19.55 -15.70 -2.10
C ALA A 459 20.47 -16.90 -1.84
N THR A 460 21.25 -17.31 -2.84
CA THR A 460 21.90 -18.64 -2.91
C THR A 460 22.92 -18.92 -1.80
N ASN A 461 23.43 -17.88 -1.15
CA ASN A 461 24.38 -17.97 -0.04
C ASN A 461 23.73 -17.66 1.33
N LEU A 462 22.40 -17.80 1.43
CA LEU A 462 21.66 -17.57 2.67
C LEU A 462 21.69 -18.79 3.58
N ASP A 463 22.39 -18.68 4.72
CA ASP A 463 22.44 -19.72 5.73
C ASP A 463 21.09 -19.93 6.42
N GLY A 464 20.49 -18.87 6.96
CA GLY A 464 19.12 -18.90 7.49
C GLY A 464 18.50 -17.51 7.67
N MET A 465 17.21 -17.39 7.35
CA MET A 465 16.39 -16.21 7.57
C MET A 465 15.02 -16.64 8.11
N ALA A 466 14.44 -15.83 8.98
CA ALA A 466 13.04 -15.93 9.36
C ALA A 466 12.36 -14.57 9.20
N SER A 467 11.10 -14.57 8.77
CA SER A 467 10.30 -13.38 8.54
C SER A 467 8.83 -13.63 8.87
N THR A 468 8.19 -12.65 9.51
CA THR A 468 6.73 -12.56 9.60
C THR A 468 6.12 -11.55 8.63
N TYR A 469 6.95 -10.86 7.85
CA TYR A 469 6.51 -9.96 6.79
C TYR A 469 6.11 -10.80 5.57
N ASN A 470 4.87 -11.27 5.55
CA ASN A 470 4.28 -11.99 4.42
C ASN A 470 2.73 -11.91 4.45
N THR A 471 2.05 -12.31 3.37
CA THR A 471 0.58 -12.15 3.23
C THR A 471 -0.20 -12.83 4.37
N THR A 472 0.26 -13.99 4.85
CA THR A 472 -0.37 -14.72 5.96
C THR A 472 0.02 -14.17 7.34
N THR A 473 1.12 -13.39 7.40
CA THR A 473 1.84 -12.92 8.59
C THR A 473 2.34 -14.03 9.52
N GLU A 474 2.37 -15.27 9.04
CA GLU A 474 2.92 -16.44 9.72
C GLU A 474 4.46 -16.48 9.64
N LEU A 475 5.09 -17.46 10.30
CA LEU A 475 6.55 -17.53 10.34
C LEU A 475 7.10 -18.23 9.10
N LEU A 476 7.63 -17.44 8.17
CA LEU A 476 8.35 -17.92 6.99
C LEU A 476 9.84 -18.06 7.32
N VAL A 477 10.42 -19.23 7.07
CA VAL A 477 11.84 -19.53 7.34
C VAL A 477 12.49 -20.06 6.07
N ILE A 478 13.62 -19.46 5.66
CA ILE A 478 14.30 -19.76 4.39
C ILE A 478 15.80 -19.91 4.66
N GLY A 479 16.46 -20.91 4.07
CA GLY A 479 17.91 -21.02 4.17
C GLY A 479 18.50 -22.33 3.68
N ARG A 480 19.82 -22.47 3.79
CA ARG A 480 20.57 -23.70 3.47
C ARG A 480 20.94 -24.51 4.69
N ARG A 481 21.12 -23.87 5.84
CA ARG A 481 21.56 -24.51 7.08
C ARG A 481 20.44 -24.53 8.08
N SER A 482 19.99 -25.73 8.40
CA SER A 482 18.83 -25.94 9.26
C SER A 482 19.04 -25.39 10.68
N GLU A 483 20.29 -25.36 11.15
CA GLU A 483 20.70 -24.77 12.43
C GLU A 483 20.52 -23.23 12.42
N SER A 484 20.95 -22.57 11.35
CA SER A 484 20.79 -21.11 11.17
C SER A 484 19.32 -20.74 10.99
N MET A 485 18.56 -21.55 10.24
CA MET A 485 17.11 -21.41 10.11
C MET A 485 16.41 -21.51 11.47
N ALA A 486 16.78 -22.51 12.29
CA ALA A 486 16.25 -22.70 13.64
C ALA A 486 16.54 -21.50 14.56
N LYS A 487 17.75 -20.93 14.44
CA LYS A 487 18.18 -19.76 15.20
C LYS A 487 17.40 -18.51 14.79
N ALA A 488 17.26 -18.26 13.49
CA ALA A 488 16.49 -17.14 12.96
C ALA A 488 15.02 -17.22 13.39
N ALA A 489 14.40 -18.39 13.24
CA ALA A 489 13.01 -18.65 13.65
C ALA A 489 12.81 -18.43 15.15
N SER A 490 13.72 -18.96 15.97
CA SER A 490 13.69 -18.77 17.43
C SER A 490 13.81 -17.30 17.82
N ARG A 491 14.63 -16.52 17.09
CA ARG A 491 14.83 -15.10 17.38
C ARG A 491 13.63 -14.26 16.98
N VAL A 492 13.03 -14.48 15.80
CA VAL A 492 11.78 -13.83 15.38
C VAL A 492 10.66 -14.10 16.39
N HIS A 493 10.56 -15.34 16.90
CA HIS A 493 9.64 -15.68 17.98
C HIS A 493 9.89 -14.84 19.24
N GLU A 494 11.14 -14.65 19.68
CA GLU A 494 11.48 -13.86 20.87
C GLU A 494 11.09 -12.39 20.77
N ILE A 495 11.31 -11.76 19.60
CA ILE A 495 10.99 -10.35 19.38
C ILE A 495 9.50 -10.13 19.04
N GLY A 496 8.72 -11.21 18.89
CA GLY A 496 7.28 -11.18 18.65
C GLY A 496 6.85 -11.01 17.18
N GLY A 497 7.82 -10.88 16.26
CA GLY A 497 7.60 -10.61 14.85
C GLY A 497 8.68 -9.67 14.30
N GLY A 498 9.02 -9.85 13.02
CA GLY A 498 10.12 -9.14 12.39
C GLY A 498 10.80 -9.99 11.34
N ILE A 499 12.02 -9.58 11.00
CA ILE A 499 12.90 -10.26 10.06
C ILE A 499 14.26 -10.45 10.73
N VAL A 500 14.79 -11.68 10.71
CA VAL A 500 16.11 -12.02 11.25
C VAL A 500 16.88 -12.82 10.22
N ILE A 501 18.14 -12.46 9.98
CA ILE A 501 19.07 -13.20 9.12
C ILE A 501 20.25 -13.68 9.99
N VAL A 502 20.66 -14.93 9.77
CA VAL A 502 21.74 -15.62 10.48
C VAL A 502 22.71 -16.21 9.47
N ASP A 503 23.99 -15.92 9.66
CA ASP A 503 25.11 -16.57 8.96
C ASP A 503 25.94 -17.34 9.99
N GLY A 504 26.22 -18.63 9.77
CA GLY A 504 26.91 -19.36 10.82
C GLY A 504 26.03 -19.45 12.07
N GLU A 505 26.61 -18.93 13.14
CA GLU A 505 26.00 -18.72 14.44
C GLU A 505 25.72 -17.23 14.69
N GLU A 506 25.99 -16.33 13.76
CA GLU A 506 25.89 -14.89 13.99
C GLU A 506 24.58 -14.34 13.42
N ILE A 507 23.87 -13.53 14.20
CA ILE A 507 22.74 -12.74 13.70
C ILE A 507 23.35 -11.53 12.98
N VAL A 508 23.17 -11.46 11.67
CA VAL A 508 23.73 -10.40 10.81
C VAL A 508 22.73 -9.28 10.55
N LEU A 509 21.43 -9.55 10.74
CA LEU A 509 20.36 -8.56 10.63
C LEU A 509 19.21 -8.93 11.56
N GLU A 510 18.67 -7.93 12.25
CA GLU A 510 17.45 -8.03 13.04
C GLU A 510 16.61 -6.78 12.85
N ILE A 511 15.41 -6.94 12.29
CA ILE A 511 14.44 -5.88 12.04
C ILE A 511 13.17 -6.21 12.83
N PRO A 512 12.91 -5.55 13.97
CA PRO A 512 11.71 -5.78 14.75
C PRO A 512 10.48 -5.14 14.08
N LEU A 513 9.41 -5.92 13.88
CA LEU A 513 8.15 -5.44 13.31
C LEU A 513 7.00 -5.74 14.29
N PRO A 514 6.88 -4.93 15.36
CA PRO A 514 6.05 -5.25 16.52
C PRO A 514 4.55 -5.26 16.20
N PHE A 515 4.12 -4.59 15.14
CA PHE A 515 2.73 -4.65 14.69
C PHE A 515 2.57 -5.79 13.69
N THR A 516 2.17 -6.94 14.21
CA THR A 516 1.82 -8.18 13.48
C THR A 516 2.87 -8.71 12.51
N GLY A 517 4.13 -8.24 12.62
CA GLY A 517 5.19 -8.61 11.70
C GLY A 517 5.27 -7.78 10.42
N MET A 518 4.47 -6.71 10.30
CA MET A 518 4.33 -5.94 9.05
C MET A 518 5.02 -4.58 9.09
N MET A 519 4.94 -3.85 10.21
CA MET A 519 5.43 -2.47 10.26
C MET A 519 6.16 -2.14 11.57
N THR A 520 7.06 -1.17 11.49
CA THR A 520 7.66 -0.52 12.67
C THR A 520 6.60 0.26 13.44
N ALA A 521 6.78 0.34 14.77
CA ALA A 521 6.01 1.23 15.63
C ALA A 521 6.55 2.67 15.66
N SER A 522 7.73 2.92 15.06
CA SER A 522 8.38 4.23 15.07
C SER A 522 7.64 5.24 14.21
N ASN A 523 7.62 6.50 14.68
CA ASN A 523 7.11 7.63 13.89
C ASN A 523 8.15 8.15 12.88
N SER A 524 9.35 7.57 12.83
CA SER A 524 10.42 7.92 11.89
C SER A 524 10.28 7.14 10.58
N PHE A 525 10.15 7.84 9.47
CA PHE A 525 10.23 7.21 8.14
C PHE A 525 11.65 6.73 7.83
N ASP A 526 12.67 7.44 8.33
CA ASP A 526 14.07 7.13 8.08
C ASP A 526 14.45 5.76 8.67
N GLU A 527 13.83 5.35 9.78
CA GLU A 527 14.01 4.01 10.34
C GLU A 527 13.45 2.93 9.39
N ALA A 528 12.27 3.14 8.83
CA ALA A 528 11.68 2.23 7.84
C ALA A 528 12.55 2.15 6.57
N LEU A 529 13.12 3.28 6.14
CA LEU A 529 14.07 3.36 5.03
C LEU A 529 15.37 2.60 5.33
N GLU A 530 15.93 2.79 6.53
CA GLU A 530 17.14 2.09 6.98
C GLU A 530 16.91 0.58 7.00
N PHE A 531 15.81 0.12 7.62
CA PHE A 531 15.44 -1.30 7.65
C PHE A 531 15.30 -1.89 6.25
N HIS A 532 14.63 -1.18 5.33
CA HIS A 532 14.52 -1.62 3.94
C HIS A 532 15.90 -1.76 3.28
N ASN A 533 16.75 -0.73 3.38
CA ASN A 533 18.05 -0.71 2.72
C ASN A 533 19.00 -1.77 3.28
N GLN A 534 19.03 -1.95 4.60
CA GLN A 534 19.82 -2.99 5.25
C GLN A 534 19.35 -4.38 4.82
N LEU A 535 18.03 -4.64 4.82
CA LEU A 535 17.49 -5.92 4.38
C LEU A 535 17.88 -6.25 2.94
N LEU A 536 17.71 -5.29 2.03
CA LEU A 536 18.04 -5.49 0.63
C LEU A 536 19.55 -5.71 0.44
N SER A 537 20.40 -4.89 1.08
CA SER A 537 21.86 -5.01 0.98
C SER A 537 22.35 -6.37 1.47
N VAL A 538 21.94 -6.79 2.67
CA VAL A 538 22.34 -8.06 3.29
C VAL A 538 21.92 -9.25 2.42
N LEU A 539 20.74 -9.21 1.82
CA LEU A 539 20.29 -10.29 0.94
C LEU A 539 20.96 -10.26 -0.43
N GLN A 540 21.24 -9.08 -1.00
CA GLN A 540 21.99 -8.95 -2.25
C GLN A 540 23.43 -9.47 -2.11
N GLU A 541 24.10 -9.18 -1.00
CA GLU A 541 25.40 -9.78 -0.65
C GLU A 541 25.36 -11.32 -0.59
N ARG A 542 24.19 -11.88 -0.26
CA ARG A 542 23.92 -13.34 -0.23
C ARG A 542 23.35 -13.89 -1.53
N GLY A 543 23.39 -13.09 -2.61
CA GLY A 543 23.01 -13.51 -3.95
C GLY A 543 21.55 -13.28 -4.31
N PHE A 544 20.82 -12.40 -3.60
CA PHE A 544 19.49 -11.95 -4.01
C PHE A 544 19.55 -11.17 -5.33
N PRO A 545 18.95 -11.67 -6.43
CA PRO A 545 19.19 -11.10 -7.76
C PRO A 545 18.20 -10.01 -8.14
N PHE A 546 17.27 -9.64 -7.25
CA PHE A 546 16.21 -8.69 -7.54
C PHE A 546 16.31 -7.43 -6.67
N HIS A 547 15.35 -6.52 -6.85
CA HIS A 547 15.38 -5.18 -6.25
C HIS A 547 14.35 -4.96 -5.15
N ASP A 548 13.35 -5.82 -5.01
CA ASP A 548 12.22 -5.61 -4.09
C ASP A 548 11.97 -6.85 -3.21
N ILE A 549 12.74 -6.93 -2.13
CA ILE A 549 12.67 -8.04 -1.19
C ILE A 549 11.37 -8.06 -0.39
N LEU A 550 10.83 -6.90 0.00
CA LEU A 550 9.60 -6.84 0.80
C LEU A 550 8.45 -7.49 0.05
N TYR A 551 8.26 -7.16 -1.22
CA TYR A 551 7.22 -7.79 -2.03
C TYR A 551 7.52 -9.24 -2.40
N THR A 552 8.79 -9.61 -2.50
CA THR A 552 9.18 -11.02 -2.68
C THR A 552 8.73 -11.88 -1.49
N LEU A 553 8.98 -11.40 -0.26
CA LEU A 553 8.52 -12.07 0.95
C LEU A 553 6.99 -12.01 1.08
N LEU A 554 6.39 -10.86 0.76
CA LEU A 554 4.94 -10.65 0.80
C LEU A 554 4.19 -11.71 0.01
N PHE A 555 4.57 -11.87 -1.26
CA PHE A 555 3.85 -12.69 -2.23
C PHE A 555 4.33 -14.13 -2.35
N LEU A 556 5.35 -14.56 -1.61
CA LEU A 556 5.70 -15.98 -1.55
C LEU A 556 4.58 -16.83 -0.92
N THR A 557 3.77 -16.21 -0.03
CA THR A 557 2.70 -16.87 0.73
C THR A 557 1.29 -16.45 0.32
N CYS A 558 1.12 -15.91 -0.90
CA CYS A 558 -0.20 -15.59 -1.47
C CYS A 558 -0.74 -16.74 -2.34
N ASP A 559 -2.04 -16.75 -2.62
CA ASP A 559 -2.75 -17.76 -3.41
C ASP A 559 -3.33 -17.21 -4.73
N ASN A 560 -3.04 -15.96 -5.07
CA ASN A 560 -3.68 -15.23 -6.17
C ASN A 560 -2.73 -14.86 -7.33
N LEU A 561 -1.42 -15.08 -7.18
CA LEU A 561 -0.44 -14.88 -8.24
C LEU A 561 -0.02 -16.21 -8.87
N PRO A 562 -0.06 -16.36 -10.21
CA PRO A 562 0.34 -17.59 -10.90
C PRO A 562 1.73 -18.09 -10.48
N GLY A 563 1.89 -19.42 -10.52
CA GLY A 563 3.13 -20.11 -10.13
C GLY A 563 2.99 -20.87 -8.81
N LEU A 564 4.09 -21.49 -8.37
CA LEU A 564 4.12 -22.18 -7.09
C LEU A 564 4.20 -21.20 -5.92
N ARG A 565 3.43 -21.47 -4.87
CA ARG A 565 3.32 -20.66 -3.65
C ARG A 565 3.38 -21.55 -2.42
N LEU A 566 3.88 -20.99 -1.32
CA LEU A 566 3.92 -21.66 -0.03
C LEU A 566 2.83 -21.07 0.86
N VAL A 567 1.67 -21.73 0.92
CA VAL A 567 0.46 -21.22 1.59
C VAL A 567 0.13 -22.07 2.83
N PRO A 568 -0.83 -21.68 3.69
CA PRO A 568 -1.18 -22.44 4.90
C PRO A 568 -1.47 -23.92 4.67
N TYR A 569 -2.10 -24.24 3.53
CA TYR A 569 -2.48 -25.61 3.17
C TYR A 569 -1.36 -26.43 2.54
N GLY A 570 -0.20 -25.84 2.20
CA GLY A 570 0.92 -26.55 1.60
C GLY A 570 1.63 -25.81 0.46
N LEU A 571 2.36 -26.58 -0.36
CA LEU A 571 2.92 -26.13 -1.63
C LEU A 571 1.82 -26.18 -2.70
N TYR A 572 1.36 -25.01 -3.11
CA TYR A 572 0.22 -24.83 -3.99
C TYR A 572 0.67 -24.40 -5.39
N ASP A 573 0.17 -25.08 -6.42
CA ASP A 573 0.24 -24.61 -7.80
C ASP A 573 -1.02 -23.82 -8.13
N VAL A 574 -0.92 -22.50 -8.06
CA VAL A 574 -2.06 -21.58 -8.27
C VAL A 574 -2.67 -21.72 -9.65
N LYS A 575 -1.85 -22.09 -10.65
CA LYS A 575 -2.32 -22.17 -12.04
C LYS A 575 -3.11 -23.45 -12.28
N GLU A 576 -2.64 -24.57 -11.74
CA GLU A 576 -3.27 -25.88 -11.91
C GLU A 576 -4.33 -26.18 -10.82
N ASP A 577 -4.43 -25.31 -9.81
CA ASP A 577 -5.34 -25.42 -8.67
C ASP A 577 -5.14 -26.73 -7.87
N GLU A 578 -3.88 -27.09 -7.64
CA GLU A 578 -3.48 -28.35 -6.99
C GLU A 578 -2.45 -28.13 -5.86
N PHE A 579 -2.60 -28.89 -4.78
CA PHE A 579 -1.57 -29.01 -3.74
C PHE A 579 -0.59 -30.14 -4.08
N LEU A 580 0.65 -29.77 -4.44
CA LEU A 580 1.71 -30.73 -4.72
C LEU A 580 2.25 -31.39 -3.45
N GLN A 581 2.16 -30.69 -2.32
CA GLN A 581 2.53 -31.18 -1.00
C GLN A 581 1.66 -30.50 0.05
N SER A 582 0.81 -31.26 0.74
CA SER A 582 -0.02 -30.72 1.82
C SER A 582 0.80 -30.33 3.04
N SER A 583 0.33 -29.31 3.77
CA SER A 583 0.82 -28.97 5.10
C SER A 583 0.66 -30.16 6.05
N THR A 584 1.59 -30.33 6.97
CA THR A 584 1.54 -31.39 7.99
C THR A 584 1.19 -30.81 9.37
N PRO A 585 0.43 -31.53 10.21
CA PRO A 585 0.22 -31.10 11.58
C PRO A 585 1.53 -31.17 12.37
N LEU A 586 1.94 -30.08 13.01
CA LEU A 586 3.20 -30.04 13.79
C LEU A 586 3.23 -31.08 14.92
N LYS A 587 2.07 -31.37 15.52
CA LYS A 587 1.93 -32.41 16.56
C LYS A 587 2.20 -33.83 16.04
N SER A 588 2.11 -34.05 14.73
CA SER A 588 2.39 -35.35 14.11
C SER A 588 3.86 -35.56 13.79
N LEU A 589 4.70 -34.52 13.88
CA LEU A 589 6.13 -34.62 13.64
C LEU A 589 6.84 -35.23 14.85
N THR A 590 7.33 -36.46 14.69
CA THR A 590 8.25 -37.09 15.63
C THR A 590 9.68 -36.69 15.28
N PHE A 591 10.35 -35.99 16.19
CA PHE A 591 11.77 -35.66 16.06
C PHE A 591 12.56 -36.66 16.91
N SER A 592 13.55 -37.31 16.30
CA SER A 592 14.45 -38.27 16.95
C SER A 592 15.41 -37.62 17.93
#